data_AF-A0A853D9S1-F1
#
_entry.id   AF-A0A853D9S1-F1
#
_cell.length_a   1.000
_cell.length_b   1.000
_cell.length_c   1.000
_cell.angle_alpha   90.00
_cell.angle_beta   90.00
_cell.angle_gamma   90.00
#
_symmetry.space_group_name_H-M   'P 1'
#
loop_
_entity.id
_entity.type
_entity.pdbx_description
1 polymer ?
#
loop_
_entity_poly.entity_id
_entity_poly.type
_entity_poly.pdbx_seq_one_letter_code
_entity_poly.pdbx_strand_id
1 'polypeptide(L)'
;MMRALVLFCFLCSIHGWSQMETEVYLFDLDMSNGKPILSNPKNISNNPGYDNQPSFWDDDHVLFASTREGQTDVLQFNVSEGSTSSWLTYTTTGSEYSPLRIPGKRAISAIRLDVDGLQRLYEYDLKNSTSEPLSELKIGYHVWFDKEVLVTTVLVQNRMDLVVIDLEQGTHTTVFQNAGRSLHRIPGSDLVSFINKKNANWEIRSLDPATGDTKKIADTFGQQEDICWLNGQTILTGAGKRLLTLDVDADDADWETVMSFGLEEINNISRIAISPNGKRLAFVAEDSPAKIIQKQVEAFNSRNLDVFVSCYTENVEVRRFPNEKMYQGTDNMRDNYERFFENVKQSSVEVVNRIVLGNMIIDEERTMVDGREGHQVAIYKVESGRIASMTFVFPDGPLTDAETIVQEQLDAYNNRDIDAFAETYSEGIELYSFPNSLNSKGKSKLIQQYGAFFDSTPDLHCKIQNRIVIGNKVIDQESVTVNGRIIEAIAIYEVENGEIAKVTFIQ
;
A
#
# COMPACT_ATOMS: atom_id res chain seq x y z
N MET A 1 5.28 -48.75 35.50
CA MET A 1 4.35 -47.60 35.53
C MET A 1 4.70 -46.67 34.38
N MET A 2 3.68 -46.31 33.62
CA MET A 2 3.73 -45.86 32.22
C MET A 2 4.46 -44.52 32.03
N ARG A 3 5.36 -44.48 31.05
CA ARG A 3 5.86 -43.26 30.42
C ARG A 3 4.75 -42.72 29.51
N ALA A 4 4.22 -41.54 29.79
CA ALA A 4 3.34 -40.83 28.86
C ALA A 4 4.22 -39.95 27.96
N LEU A 5 4.40 -40.41 26.73
CA LEU A 5 5.00 -39.68 25.64
C LEU A 5 3.93 -38.72 25.11
N VAL A 6 4.02 -37.42 25.42
CA VAL A 6 3.16 -36.41 24.79
C VAL A 6 3.75 -36.11 23.42
N LEU A 7 3.17 -36.74 22.40
CA LEU A 7 3.43 -36.48 21.00
C LEU A 7 2.85 -35.11 20.67
N PHE A 8 3.69 -34.07 20.63
CA PHE A 8 3.30 -32.75 20.17
C PHE A 8 3.21 -32.79 18.64
N CYS A 9 2.03 -33.15 18.12
CA CYS A 9 1.71 -32.97 16.71
C CYS A 9 1.66 -31.47 16.45
N PHE A 10 2.74 -30.92 15.88
CA PHE A 10 2.71 -29.65 15.16
C PHE A 10 1.80 -29.85 13.93
N LEU A 11 0.50 -29.63 14.10
CA LEU A 11 -0.34 -29.16 13.01
C LEU A 11 0.16 -27.75 12.71
N CYS A 12 1.01 -27.63 11.68
CA CYS A 12 1.23 -26.35 11.01
C CYS A 12 -0.13 -25.93 10.47
N SER A 13 -0.85 -25.11 11.22
CA SER A 13 -1.95 -24.32 10.68
C SER A 13 -1.35 -23.51 9.54
N ILE A 14 -1.70 -23.88 8.32
CA ILE A 14 -1.42 -23.11 7.12
C ILE A 14 -2.27 -21.85 7.30
N HIS A 15 -1.65 -20.80 7.84
CA HIS A 15 -2.30 -19.50 7.97
C HIS A 15 -2.56 -19.04 6.54
N GLY A 16 -3.84 -18.98 6.16
CA GLY A 16 -4.26 -18.34 4.93
C GLY A 16 -3.93 -16.86 5.07
N TRP A 17 -2.75 -16.46 4.60
CA TRP A 17 -2.45 -15.06 4.35
C TRP A 17 -3.50 -14.60 3.33
N SER A 18 -4.58 -13.93 3.76
CA SER A 18 -5.41 -13.28 2.75
C SER A 18 -4.56 -12.18 2.16
N GLN A 19 -4.26 -12.39 0.88
CA GLN A 19 -3.45 -11.49 0.09
C GLN A 19 -4.21 -10.18 -0.06
N MET A 20 -3.46 -9.10 -0.20
CA MET A 20 -4.04 -7.76 -0.29
C MET A 20 -4.94 -7.65 -1.51
N GLU A 21 -6.13 -7.06 -1.32
CA GLU A 21 -6.99 -6.69 -2.45
C GLU A 21 -6.26 -5.63 -3.30
N THR A 22 -6.06 -5.95 -4.57
CA THR A 22 -5.26 -5.14 -5.51
C THR A 22 -5.94 -5.12 -6.85
N GLU A 23 -5.73 -4.05 -7.61
CA GLU A 23 -6.31 -3.88 -8.95
C GLU A 23 -5.20 -3.54 -9.94
N VAL A 24 -5.33 -4.02 -11.18
CA VAL A 24 -4.42 -3.73 -12.29
C VAL A 24 -4.99 -2.58 -13.11
N TYR A 25 -4.23 -1.50 -13.19
CA TYR A 25 -4.55 -0.33 -14.00
C TYR A 25 -3.69 -0.28 -15.25
N LEU A 26 -4.32 0.01 -16.39
CA LEU A 26 -3.69 0.22 -17.69
C LEU A 26 -3.83 1.69 -18.11
N PHE A 27 -2.77 2.23 -18.69
CA PHE A 27 -2.68 3.58 -19.21
C PHE A 27 -2.09 3.58 -20.61
N ASP A 28 -2.48 4.57 -21.40
CA ASP A 28 -1.70 4.97 -22.56
C ASP A 28 -0.47 5.76 -22.07
N LEU A 29 0.70 5.42 -22.60
CA LEU A 29 1.99 6.00 -22.26
C LEU A 29 2.55 6.78 -23.45
N ASP A 30 2.84 8.06 -23.20
CA ASP A 30 3.61 8.91 -24.10
C ASP A 30 4.79 9.54 -23.38
N MET A 31 5.71 10.13 -24.17
CA MET A 31 6.88 10.84 -23.65
C MET A 31 6.79 12.31 -24.05
N SER A 32 6.97 13.22 -23.08
CA SER A 32 7.03 14.66 -23.32
C SER A 32 8.23 15.24 -22.60
N ASN A 33 9.11 15.91 -23.35
CA ASN A 33 10.37 16.45 -22.83
C ASN A 33 11.19 15.42 -22.01
N GLY A 34 11.21 14.16 -22.46
CA GLY A 34 11.92 13.08 -21.79
C GLY A 34 11.20 12.47 -20.59
N LYS A 35 10.02 12.97 -20.20
CA LYS A 35 9.25 12.46 -19.05
C LYS A 35 8.01 11.67 -19.50
N PRO A 36 7.65 10.59 -18.78
CA PRO A 36 6.45 9.83 -19.08
C PRO A 36 5.19 10.64 -18.77
N ILE A 37 4.24 10.61 -19.70
CA ILE A 37 2.88 11.10 -19.52
C ILE A 37 1.95 9.90 -19.64
N LEU A 38 1.10 9.73 -18.63
CA LEU A 38 0.05 8.71 -18.62
C LEU A 38 -1.30 9.36 -18.88
N SER A 39 -2.12 8.69 -19.68
CA SER A 39 -3.49 9.11 -19.98
C SER A 39 -4.42 7.89 -20.07
N ASN A 40 -5.72 8.16 -20.13
CA ASN A 40 -6.76 7.13 -20.28
C ASN A 40 -6.67 6.00 -19.22
N PRO A 41 -6.69 6.32 -17.91
CA PRO A 41 -6.66 5.32 -16.85
C PRO A 41 -7.81 4.33 -17.02
N LYS A 42 -7.50 3.03 -16.95
CA LYS A 42 -8.49 1.96 -16.96
C LYS A 42 -8.15 0.88 -15.95
N ASN A 43 -9.07 0.61 -15.01
CA ASN A 43 -9.01 -0.62 -14.23
C ASN A 43 -9.37 -1.80 -15.17
N ILE A 44 -8.40 -2.70 -15.40
CA ILE A 44 -8.55 -3.84 -16.32
C ILE A 44 -8.83 -5.18 -15.61
N SER A 45 -8.63 -5.25 -14.29
CA SER A 45 -9.06 -6.39 -13.47
C SER A 45 -10.52 -6.25 -13.09
N ASN A 46 -10.89 -5.13 -12.44
CA ASN A 46 -12.22 -4.84 -11.91
C ASN A 46 -12.83 -6.07 -11.21
N ASN A 47 -12.05 -6.66 -10.32
CA ASN A 47 -12.31 -7.97 -9.75
C ASN A 47 -11.94 -7.96 -8.25
N PRO A 48 -12.82 -8.45 -7.36
CA PRO A 48 -12.47 -8.56 -5.95
C PRO A 48 -11.35 -9.58 -5.73
N GLY A 49 -10.33 -9.19 -4.96
CA GLY A 49 -9.27 -10.08 -4.52
C GLY A 49 -7.89 -9.64 -4.98
N TYR A 50 -7.01 -10.61 -5.15
CA TYR A 50 -5.65 -10.41 -5.59
C TYR A 50 -5.58 -10.39 -7.12
N ASP A 51 -5.41 -9.18 -7.68
CA ASP A 51 -5.14 -8.97 -9.10
C ASP A 51 -3.78 -8.28 -9.26
N ASN A 52 -2.81 -9.00 -9.85
CA ASN A 52 -1.41 -8.66 -9.66
C ASN A 52 -0.47 -9.13 -10.77
N GLN A 53 0.77 -8.65 -10.69
CA GLN A 53 1.90 -9.01 -11.55
C GLN A 53 1.58 -8.91 -13.05
N PRO A 54 1.15 -7.73 -13.53
CA PRO A 54 0.87 -7.55 -14.95
C PRO A 54 2.12 -7.77 -15.80
N SER A 55 1.92 -8.32 -16.98
CA SER A 55 2.90 -8.40 -18.05
C SER A 55 2.21 -8.27 -19.40
N PHE A 56 2.98 -8.07 -20.46
CA PHE A 56 2.43 -7.95 -21.81
C PHE A 56 2.78 -9.20 -22.62
N TRP A 57 1.75 -9.84 -23.19
CA TRP A 57 1.95 -10.87 -24.21
C TRP A 57 2.42 -10.25 -25.53
N ASP A 58 1.80 -9.12 -25.89
CA ASP A 58 2.15 -8.23 -26.98
C ASP A 58 1.62 -6.82 -26.70
N ASP A 59 1.56 -5.94 -27.70
CA ASP A 59 1.13 -4.54 -27.55
C ASP A 59 -0.36 -4.37 -27.16
N ASP A 60 -1.19 -5.40 -27.34
CA ASP A 60 -2.64 -5.33 -27.19
C ASP A 60 -3.19 -6.30 -26.13
N HIS A 61 -2.35 -7.18 -25.59
CA HIS A 61 -2.77 -8.22 -24.67
C HIS A 61 -1.97 -8.14 -23.37
N VAL A 62 -2.65 -7.80 -22.27
CA VAL A 62 -2.08 -7.78 -20.91
C VAL A 62 -2.41 -9.09 -20.22
N LEU A 63 -1.44 -9.67 -19.53
CA LEU A 63 -1.59 -10.86 -18.69
C LEU A 63 -1.45 -10.44 -17.23
N PHE A 64 -2.21 -11.05 -16.33
CA PHE A 64 -2.01 -10.87 -14.89
C PHE A 64 -2.60 -12.05 -14.11
N ALA A 65 -2.13 -12.26 -12.89
CA ALA A 65 -2.77 -13.17 -11.96
C ALA A 65 -4.04 -12.49 -11.44
N SER A 66 -5.16 -13.21 -11.40
CA SER A 66 -6.46 -12.67 -11.00
C SER A 66 -7.22 -13.68 -10.15
N THR A 67 -7.91 -13.19 -9.12
CA THR A 67 -8.63 -14.03 -8.18
C THR A 67 -9.94 -14.55 -8.77
N ARG A 68 -10.17 -15.85 -8.65
CA ARG A 68 -11.46 -16.48 -8.93
C ARG A 68 -11.63 -17.70 -8.04
N GLU A 69 -12.81 -17.86 -7.44
CA GLU A 69 -13.16 -19.04 -6.63
C GLU A 69 -12.17 -19.34 -5.47
N GLY A 70 -11.58 -18.29 -4.87
CA GLY A 70 -10.70 -18.41 -3.69
C GLY A 70 -9.24 -18.75 -4.00
N GLN A 71 -8.83 -18.71 -5.27
CA GLN A 71 -7.46 -18.91 -5.76
C GLN A 71 -7.15 -17.95 -6.90
N THR A 72 -5.92 -17.95 -7.41
CA THR A 72 -5.54 -17.14 -8.59
C THR A 72 -5.32 -18.00 -9.82
N ASP A 73 -5.81 -17.52 -10.96
CA ASP A 73 -5.53 -18.03 -12.30
C ASP A 73 -4.96 -16.91 -13.17
N VAL A 74 -4.49 -17.22 -14.38
CA VAL A 74 -3.99 -16.21 -15.32
C VAL A 74 -5.13 -15.67 -16.19
N LEU A 75 -5.40 -14.37 -16.07
CA LEU A 75 -6.33 -13.63 -16.89
C LEU A 75 -5.58 -12.87 -18.00
N GLN A 76 -6.15 -12.85 -19.20
CA GLN A 76 -5.72 -11.99 -20.30
C GLN A 76 -6.76 -10.90 -20.53
N PHE A 77 -6.32 -9.66 -20.64
CA PHE A 77 -7.12 -8.52 -21.06
C PHE A 77 -6.71 -8.07 -22.46
N ASN A 78 -7.70 -7.96 -23.35
CA ASN A 78 -7.52 -7.61 -24.76
C ASN A 78 -7.93 -6.15 -24.98
N VAL A 79 -6.96 -5.28 -25.25
CA VAL A 79 -7.22 -3.85 -25.34
C VAL A 79 -8.00 -3.49 -26.62
N SER A 80 -7.58 -4.05 -27.75
CA SER A 80 -8.09 -3.72 -29.09
C SER A 80 -9.42 -4.42 -29.44
N GLU A 81 -9.76 -5.52 -28.75
CA GLU A 81 -11.00 -6.27 -28.97
C GLU A 81 -12.12 -5.82 -28.02
N GLY A 82 -12.40 -4.52 -28.01
CA GLY A 82 -13.48 -3.94 -27.20
C GLY A 82 -13.23 -4.01 -25.69
N SER A 83 -11.98 -4.19 -25.25
CA SER A 83 -11.64 -4.33 -23.82
C SER A 83 -12.30 -5.52 -23.15
N THR A 84 -12.08 -6.69 -23.72
CA THR A 84 -12.60 -7.98 -23.21
C THR A 84 -11.54 -8.70 -22.39
N SER A 85 -11.97 -9.58 -21.49
CA SER A 85 -11.08 -10.45 -20.71
C SER A 85 -11.38 -11.91 -20.96
N SER A 86 -10.35 -12.75 -20.94
CA SER A 86 -10.47 -14.21 -21.06
C SER A 86 -9.46 -14.91 -20.16
N TRP A 87 -9.91 -15.93 -19.44
CA TRP A 87 -9.03 -16.78 -18.63
C TRP A 87 -8.17 -17.68 -19.53
N LEU A 88 -6.86 -17.64 -19.32
CA LEU A 88 -5.91 -18.49 -20.05
C LEU A 88 -5.69 -19.83 -19.35
N THR A 89 -5.85 -19.85 -18.03
CA THR A 89 -5.66 -21.03 -17.20
C THR A 89 -6.85 -21.29 -16.30
N TYR A 90 -6.91 -22.53 -15.82
CA TYR A 90 -7.88 -23.01 -14.86
C TYR A 90 -7.19 -24.07 -14.00
N THR A 91 -6.61 -23.67 -12.88
CA THR A 91 -6.03 -24.59 -11.91
C THR A 91 -7.18 -25.17 -11.07
N THR A 92 -7.26 -26.48 -10.87
CA THR A 92 -8.28 -27.06 -9.97
C THR A 92 -7.86 -27.03 -8.50
N THR A 93 -6.56 -26.91 -8.25
CA THR A 93 -5.95 -26.89 -6.91
C THR A 93 -4.66 -26.07 -6.98
N GLY A 94 -4.54 -25.05 -6.13
CA GLY A 94 -3.38 -24.17 -6.09
C GLY A 94 -3.66 -22.81 -6.71
N SER A 95 -2.64 -21.98 -6.82
CA SER A 95 -2.75 -20.61 -7.31
C SER A 95 -1.57 -20.26 -8.21
N GLU A 96 -1.83 -19.50 -9.26
CA GLU A 96 -0.87 -19.13 -10.30
C GLU A 96 -0.50 -17.65 -10.24
N TYR A 97 0.78 -17.35 -10.42
CA TYR A 97 1.36 -16.03 -10.19
C TYR A 97 2.41 -15.65 -11.24
N SER A 98 2.64 -14.35 -11.40
CA SER A 98 3.69 -13.77 -12.25
C SER A 98 3.73 -14.33 -13.68
N PRO A 99 2.61 -14.28 -14.43
CA PRO A 99 2.56 -14.83 -15.77
C PRO A 99 3.49 -14.05 -16.71
N LEU A 100 4.29 -14.76 -17.51
CA LEU A 100 5.09 -14.20 -18.60
C LEU A 100 4.88 -15.01 -19.88
N ARG A 101 4.87 -14.34 -21.03
CA ARG A 101 4.91 -15.04 -22.33
C ARG A 101 6.23 -15.78 -22.48
N ILE A 102 6.18 -17.02 -22.98
CA ILE A 102 7.37 -17.78 -23.35
C ILE A 102 7.86 -17.35 -24.74
N PRO A 103 9.11 -16.90 -24.91
CA PRO A 103 9.63 -16.48 -26.21
C PRO A 103 9.47 -17.56 -27.28
N GLY A 104 8.92 -17.17 -28.44
CA GLY A 104 8.77 -18.06 -29.60
C GLY A 104 7.69 -19.14 -29.48
N LYS A 105 6.98 -19.26 -28.35
CA LYS A 105 5.89 -20.24 -28.16
C LYS A 105 4.53 -19.56 -28.03
N ARG A 106 3.46 -20.31 -28.32
CA ARG A 106 2.09 -19.96 -27.93
C ARG A 106 1.80 -20.52 -26.53
N ALA A 107 2.63 -20.13 -25.57
CA ALA A 107 2.59 -20.59 -24.19
C ALA A 107 2.93 -19.44 -23.23
N ILE A 108 2.44 -19.52 -22.00
CA ILE A 108 2.87 -18.68 -20.88
C ILE A 108 3.65 -19.51 -19.88
N SER A 109 4.49 -18.87 -19.09
CA SER A 109 5.02 -19.44 -17.86
C SER A 109 4.49 -18.70 -16.64
N ALA A 110 4.19 -19.44 -15.58
CA ALA A 110 3.68 -18.88 -14.33
C ALA A 110 4.19 -19.71 -13.14
N ILE A 111 4.35 -19.04 -12.00
CA ILE A 111 4.66 -19.68 -10.73
C ILE A 111 3.38 -20.28 -10.19
N ARG A 112 3.38 -21.58 -9.94
CA ARG A 112 2.25 -22.27 -9.33
C ARG A 112 2.60 -22.66 -7.91
N LEU A 113 1.74 -22.32 -6.96
CA LEU A 113 1.77 -22.75 -5.57
C LEU A 113 0.59 -23.70 -5.31
N ASP A 114 0.89 -24.97 -5.10
CA ASP A 114 -0.10 -25.98 -4.76
C ASP A 114 -0.50 -25.91 -3.28
N VAL A 115 -1.64 -26.52 -2.97
CA VAL A 115 -2.23 -26.54 -1.62
C VAL A 115 -1.37 -27.26 -0.57
N ASP A 116 -0.45 -28.12 -1.01
CA ASP A 116 0.52 -28.81 -0.15
C ASP A 116 1.81 -28.00 0.08
N GLY A 117 1.90 -26.80 -0.51
CA GLY A 117 3.04 -25.90 -0.41
C GLY A 117 4.14 -26.14 -1.45
N LEU A 118 3.93 -27.08 -2.40
CA LEU A 118 4.81 -27.23 -3.56
C LEU A 118 4.71 -25.98 -4.43
N GLN A 119 5.86 -25.39 -4.76
CA GLN A 119 5.93 -24.19 -5.59
C GLN A 119 6.99 -24.36 -6.66
N ARG A 120 6.61 -24.18 -7.93
CA ARG A 120 7.49 -24.33 -9.10
C ARG A 120 7.08 -23.38 -10.22
N LEU A 121 7.98 -23.21 -11.19
CA LEU A 121 7.70 -22.55 -12.46
C LEU A 121 7.12 -23.57 -13.45
N TYR A 122 5.97 -23.27 -14.04
CA TYR A 122 5.31 -24.10 -15.04
C TYR A 122 5.27 -23.40 -16.40
N GLU A 123 5.32 -24.19 -17.47
CA GLU A 123 4.87 -23.81 -18.82
C GLU A 123 3.42 -24.25 -18.99
N TYR A 124 2.60 -23.40 -19.59
CA TYR A 124 1.21 -23.64 -19.97
C TYR A 124 1.08 -23.47 -21.48
N ASP A 125 0.91 -24.59 -22.19
CA ASP A 125 0.64 -24.62 -23.63
C ASP A 125 -0.82 -24.25 -23.88
N LEU A 126 -1.05 -23.06 -24.43
CA LEU A 126 -2.38 -22.52 -24.69
C LEU A 126 -3.06 -23.14 -25.91
N LYS A 127 -2.33 -23.88 -26.75
CA LYS A 127 -2.88 -24.59 -27.90
C LYS A 127 -3.46 -25.95 -27.49
N ASN A 128 -2.73 -26.66 -26.63
CA ASN A 128 -3.09 -28.01 -26.22
C ASN A 128 -3.77 -28.07 -24.84
N SER A 129 -3.84 -26.94 -24.12
CA SER A 129 -4.39 -26.85 -22.76
C SER A 129 -3.68 -27.79 -21.78
N THR A 130 -2.36 -27.89 -21.90
CA THR A 130 -1.50 -28.73 -21.04
C THR A 130 -0.52 -27.87 -20.26
N SER A 131 -0.08 -28.35 -19.11
CA SER A 131 0.93 -27.68 -18.28
C SER A 131 2.00 -28.65 -17.78
N GLU A 132 3.26 -28.22 -17.75
CA GLU A 132 4.38 -29.01 -17.23
C GLU A 132 5.39 -28.13 -16.46
N PRO A 133 6.06 -28.66 -15.42
CA PRO A 133 7.06 -27.91 -14.69
C PRO A 133 8.30 -27.68 -15.57
N LEU A 134 8.79 -26.44 -15.61
CA LEU A 134 10.05 -26.08 -16.26
C LEU A 134 11.28 -26.34 -15.38
N SER A 135 11.08 -26.43 -14.06
CA SER A 135 12.14 -26.64 -13.08
C SER A 135 11.60 -27.30 -11.81
N GLU A 136 12.45 -28.07 -11.15
CA GLU A 136 12.20 -28.63 -9.81
C GLU A 136 12.53 -27.63 -8.69
N LEU A 137 13.13 -26.48 -9.01
CA LEU A 137 13.49 -25.45 -8.03
C LEU A 137 12.26 -24.71 -7.49
N LYS A 138 12.32 -24.31 -6.22
CA LYS A 138 11.30 -23.46 -5.59
C LYS A 138 11.45 -22.01 -6.03
N ILE A 139 10.97 -21.69 -7.23
CA ILE A 139 11.13 -20.38 -7.87
C ILE A 139 10.08 -19.39 -7.35
N GLY A 140 10.51 -18.19 -6.97
CA GLY A 140 9.64 -17.09 -6.56
C GLY A 140 9.24 -16.16 -7.71
N TYR A 141 10.21 -15.78 -8.54
CA TYR A 141 10.02 -14.90 -9.69
C TYR A 141 10.98 -15.29 -10.81
N HIS A 142 10.63 -14.97 -12.05
CA HIS A 142 11.44 -15.29 -13.24
C HIS A 142 11.35 -14.19 -14.29
N VAL A 143 12.37 -14.11 -15.13
CA VAL A 143 12.35 -13.39 -16.40
C VAL A 143 13.06 -14.23 -17.46
N TRP A 144 12.49 -14.27 -18.66
CA TRP A 144 13.12 -14.90 -19.82
C TRP A 144 14.25 -14.01 -20.34
N PHE A 145 15.48 -14.52 -20.32
CA PHE A 145 16.59 -13.86 -21.01
C PHE A 145 16.44 -14.08 -22.52
N ASP A 146 16.29 -15.34 -22.92
CA ASP A 146 15.95 -15.78 -24.28
C ASP A 146 14.99 -17.00 -24.24
N LYS A 147 14.97 -17.84 -25.29
CA LYS A 147 14.08 -19.01 -25.39
C LYS A 147 14.53 -20.22 -24.54
N GLU A 148 15.79 -20.25 -24.10
CA GLU A 148 16.46 -21.37 -23.43
C GLU A 148 16.97 -20.97 -22.03
N VAL A 149 17.25 -19.69 -21.81
CA VAL A 149 17.80 -19.17 -20.55
C VAL A 149 16.78 -18.34 -19.77
N LEU A 150 16.64 -18.70 -18.48
CA LEU A 150 15.85 -17.98 -17.49
C LEU A 150 16.77 -17.38 -16.42
N VAL A 151 16.47 -16.16 -15.99
CA VAL A 151 16.98 -15.61 -14.73
C VAL A 151 15.84 -15.67 -13.72
N THR A 152 16.09 -16.31 -12.58
CA THR A 152 15.06 -16.62 -11.58
C THR A 152 15.51 -16.23 -10.18
N THR A 153 14.56 -16.03 -9.29
CA THR A 153 14.82 -16.04 -7.85
C THR A 153 14.34 -17.36 -7.26
N VAL A 154 15.18 -18.02 -6.45
CA VAL A 154 14.88 -19.29 -5.80
C VAL A 154 14.81 -19.09 -4.29
N LEU A 155 13.72 -19.57 -3.67
CA LEU A 155 13.49 -19.42 -2.24
C LEU A 155 14.46 -20.30 -1.45
N VAL A 156 15.26 -19.68 -0.59
CA VAL A 156 16.22 -20.35 0.29
C VAL A 156 16.05 -19.81 1.71
N GLN A 157 15.47 -20.63 2.61
CA GLN A 157 15.13 -20.22 3.97
C GLN A 157 14.24 -18.96 3.96
N ASN A 158 14.74 -17.82 4.46
CA ASN A 158 14.01 -16.56 4.58
C ASN A 158 14.47 -15.50 3.57
N ARG A 159 15.11 -15.92 2.46
CA ARG A 159 15.56 -15.03 1.38
C ARG A 159 15.31 -15.67 0.02
N MET A 160 15.59 -14.92 -1.04
CA MET A 160 15.65 -15.46 -2.39
C MET A 160 17.05 -15.28 -2.99
N ASP A 161 17.59 -16.33 -3.59
CA ASP A 161 18.89 -16.28 -4.28
C ASP A 161 18.65 -16.21 -5.80
N LEU A 162 19.48 -15.46 -6.53
CA LEU A 162 19.38 -15.27 -7.97
C LEU A 162 20.05 -16.46 -8.67
N VAL A 163 19.31 -17.13 -9.56
CA VAL A 163 19.72 -18.35 -10.25
C VAL A 163 19.48 -18.22 -11.74
N VAL A 164 20.51 -18.47 -12.54
CA VAL A 164 20.42 -18.63 -14.00
C VAL A 164 20.13 -20.10 -14.30
N ILE A 165 19.10 -20.37 -15.09
CA ILE A 165 18.70 -21.72 -15.51
C ILE A 165 18.85 -21.80 -17.03
N ASP A 166 19.56 -22.81 -17.50
CA ASP A 166 19.64 -23.18 -18.92
C ASP A 166 18.78 -24.43 -19.13
N LEU A 167 17.67 -24.26 -19.85
CA LEU A 167 16.69 -25.30 -20.11
C LEU A 167 17.18 -26.30 -21.17
N GLU A 168 18.03 -25.88 -22.11
CA GLU A 168 18.56 -26.78 -23.15
C GLU A 168 19.57 -27.76 -22.53
N GLN A 169 20.45 -27.25 -21.67
CA GLN A 169 21.45 -28.05 -20.97
C GLN A 169 20.91 -28.75 -19.72
N GLY A 170 19.74 -28.32 -19.22
CA GLY A 170 19.18 -28.80 -17.96
C GLY A 170 20.02 -28.44 -16.74
N THR A 171 20.72 -27.29 -16.77
CA THR A 171 21.63 -26.85 -15.70
C THR A 171 21.13 -25.57 -15.04
N HIS A 172 21.63 -25.29 -13.83
CA HIS A 172 21.38 -24.02 -13.16
C HIS A 172 22.57 -23.61 -12.31
N THR A 173 22.77 -22.31 -12.16
CA THR A 173 23.86 -21.72 -11.36
C THR A 173 23.31 -20.59 -10.49
N THR A 174 23.57 -20.64 -9.18
CA THR A 174 23.32 -19.50 -8.28
C THR A 174 24.40 -18.45 -8.49
N VAL A 175 24.00 -17.27 -8.95
CA VAL A 175 24.91 -16.15 -9.31
C VAL A 175 24.89 -15.03 -8.29
N PHE A 176 23.83 -14.92 -7.48
CA PHE A 176 23.74 -13.91 -6.42
C PHE A 176 22.88 -14.41 -5.26
N GLN A 177 23.09 -13.86 -4.06
CA GLN A 177 22.30 -14.22 -2.87
C GLN A 177 21.50 -13.03 -2.37
N ASN A 178 20.31 -13.28 -1.81
CA ASN A 178 19.43 -12.25 -1.26
C ASN A 178 19.03 -11.16 -2.29
N ALA A 179 18.52 -11.61 -3.42
CA ALA A 179 17.90 -10.79 -4.45
C ALA A 179 16.43 -10.49 -4.14
N GLY A 180 15.92 -9.37 -4.65
CA GLY A 180 14.50 -9.02 -4.66
C GLY A 180 13.73 -9.64 -5.82
N ARG A 181 12.43 -9.36 -5.86
CA ARG A 181 11.45 -9.93 -6.80
C ARG A 181 11.45 -9.30 -8.19
N SER A 182 11.94 -8.07 -8.32
CA SER A 182 11.92 -7.33 -9.58
C SER A 182 13.12 -7.75 -10.44
N LEU A 183 12.82 -8.47 -11.54
CA LEU A 183 13.76 -8.97 -12.53
C LEU A 183 13.35 -8.46 -13.91
N HIS A 184 14.26 -7.80 -14.62
CA HIS A 184 13.94 -7.20 -15.92
C HIS A 184 15.10 -7.36 -16.89
N ARG A 185 14.83 -7.65 -18.16
CA ARG A 185 15.84 -7.41 -19.20
C ARG A 185 16.11 -5.91 -19.31
N ILE A 186 17.37 -5.53 -19.42
CA ILE A 186 17.75 -4.13 -19.64
C ILE A 186 17.62 -3.86 -21.16
N PRO A 187 16.71 -2.98 -21.59
CA PRO A 187 16.43 -2.77 -23.01
C PRO A 187 17.70 -2.40 -23.81
N GLY A 188 17.88 -3.02 -24.97
CA GLY A 188 19.03 -2.76 -25.83
C GLY A 188 20.36 -3.40 -25.38
N SER A 189 20.33 -4.35 -24.45
CA SER A 189 21.52 -5.05 -23.97
C SER A 189 21.27 -6.54 -23.72
N ASP A 190 22.35 -7.30 -23.55
CA ASP A 190 22.34 -8.72 -23.15
C ASP A 190 22.40 -8.89 -21.61
N LEU A 191 21.83 -7.94 -20.87
CA LEU A 191 21.86 -7.93 -19.40
C LEU A 191 20.46 -8.01 -18.78
N VAL A 192 20.42 -8.54 -17.56
CA VAL A 192 19.22 -8.56 -16.71
C VAL A 192 19.48 -7.70 -15.48
N SER A 193 18.57 -6.79 -15.14
CA SER A 193 18.61 -6.07 -13.86
C SER A 193 17.85 -6.82 -12.77
N PHE A 194 18.34 -6.72 -11.54
CA PHE A 194 17.69 -7.23 -10.33
C PHE A 194 17.94 -6.30 -9.13
N ILE A 195 17.16 -6.49 -8.06
CA ILE A 195 17.33 -5.76 -6.80
C ILE A 195 18.24 -6.53 -5.84
N ASN A 196 19.31 -5.91 -5.36
CA ASN A 196 20.17 -6.42 -4.30
C ASN A 196 19.65 -5.96 -2.92
N LYS A 197 19.32 -6.92 -2.05
CA LYS A 197 18.77 -6.66 -0.71
C LYS A 197 19.73 -7.06 0.43
N LYS A 198 21.03 -7.26 0.13
CA LYS A 198 22.04 -7.65 1.14
C LYS A 198 22.26 -6.60 2.22
N ASN A 199 22.00 -5.33 1.93
CA ASN A 199 22.22 -4.20 2.84
C ASN A 199 20.89 -3.47 3.11
N ALA A 200 20.90 -2.55 4.08
CA ALA A 200 19.73 -1.72 4.39
C ALA A 200 19.32 -0.81 3.22
N ASN A 201 20.30 -0.28 2.47
CA ASN A 201 20.04 0.43 1.21
C ASN A 201 20.04 -0.60 0.09
N TRP A 202 18.91 -0.73 -0.60
CA TRP A 202 18.78 -1.67 -1.71
C TRP A 202 19.33 -1.07 -2.99
N GLU A 203 19.96 -1.91 -3.80
CA GLU A 203 20.62 -1.47 -5.04
C GLU A 203 19.95 -2.12 -6.25
N ILE A 204 19.88 -1.38 -7.35
CA ILE A 204 19.60 -1.93 -8.67
C ILE A 204 20.94 -2.37 -9.26
N ARG A 205 21.04 -3.63 -9.69
CA ARG A 205 22.26 -4.21 -10.29
C ARG A 205 21.95 -4.85 -11.62
N SER A 206 22.89 -4.80 -12.56
CA SER A 206 22.89 -5.65 -13.74
C SER A 206 23.50 -7.02 -13.43
N LEU A 207 23.12 -8.02 -14.22
CA LEU A 207 23.65 -9.37 -14.31
C LEU A 207 23.90 -9.67 -15.78
N ASP A 208 25.09 -10.18 -16.09
CA ASP A 208 25.36 -10.91 -17.33
C ASP A 208 25.01 -12.40 -17.10
N PRO A 209 23.97 -12.95 -17.74
CA PRO A 209 23.57 -14.34 -17.49
C PRO A 209 24.59 -15.37 -17.99
N ALA A 210 25.46 -15.00 -18.95
CA ALA A 210 26.46 -15.90 -19.50
C ALA A 210 27.68 -16.04 -18.57
N THR A 211 28.09 -14.97 -17.89
CA THR A 211 29.27 -14.99 -17.00
C THR A 211 28.91 -15.05 -15.51
N GLY A 212 27.71 -14.60 -15.14
CA GLY A 212 27.31 -14.39 -13.75
C GLY A 212 27.79 -13.07 -13.14
N ASP A 213 28.48 -12.23 -13.91
CA ASP A 213 29.02 -10.96 -13.43
C ASP A 213 27.91 -9.96 -13.10
N THR A 214 28.08 -9.18 -12.02
CA THR A 214 27.11 -8.16 -11.63
C THR A 214 27.74 -6.80 -11.41
N LYS A 215 27.05 -5.74 -11.83
CA LYS A 215 27.47 -4.35 -11.64
C LYS A 215 26.36 -3.53 -11.00
N LYS A 216 26.70 -2.63 -10.07
CA LYS A 216 25.74 -1.66 -9.53
C LYS A 216 25.34 -0.67 -10.63
N ILE A 217 24.04 -0.39 -10.72
CA ILE A 217 23.47 0.66 -11.56
C ILE A 217 23.15 1.88 -10.69
N ALA A 218 22.31 1.70 -9.67
CA ALA A 218 21.85 2.78 -8.79
C ALA A 218 21.34 2.24 -7.44
N ASP A 219 20.98 3.14 -6.54
CA ASP A 219 20.20 2.81 -5.33
C ASP A 219 18.69 2.92 -5.62
N THR A 220 17.87 2.10 -4.96
CA THR A 220 16.41 2.22 -5.08
C THR A 220 15.89 3.44 -4.32
N PHE A 221 14.78 4.00 -4.77
CA PHE A 221 14.07 5.03 -4.00
C PHE A 221 13.45 4.40 -2.76
N GLY A 222 13.81 4.79 -1.53
CA GLY A 222 13.10 4.41 -0.31
C GLY A 222 12.72 2.92 -0.17
N GLN A 223 13.67 2.01 -0.45
CA GLN A 223 13.44 0.54 -0.47
C GLN A 223 12.29 0.07 -1.37
N GLN A 224 11.89 0.86 -2.37
CA GLN A 224 10.94 0.41 -3.38
C GLN A 224 11.58 -0.72 -4.19
N GLU A 225 10.84 -1.82 -4.30
CA GLU A 225 11.35 -3.05 -4.91
C GLU A 225 10.98 -3.17 -6.38
N ASP A 226 9.83 -2.65 -6.78
CA ASP A 226 9.29 -2.84 -8.12
C ASP A 226 9.72 -1.70 -9.05
N ILE A 227 10.54 -2.05 -10.05
CA ILE A 227 10.99 -1.12 -11.08
C ILE A 227 10.46 -1.52 -12.46
N CYS A 228 10.57 -0.62 -13.43
CA CYS A 228 10.30 -0.89 -14.83
C CYS A 228 11.26 -0.07 -15.70
N TRP A 229 11.92 -0.68 -16.66
CA TRP A 229 12.72 0.07 -17.64
C TRP A 229 11.81 0.63 -18.73
N LEU A 230 11.77 1.96 -18.87
CA LEU A 230 11.06 2.61 -19.98
C LEU A 230 11.85 2.51 -21.29
N ASN A 231 13.17 2.49 -21.17
CA ASN A 231 14.14 2.31 -22.25
C ASN A 231 15.47 1.84 -21.62
N GLY A 232 16.60 1.84 -22.34
CA GLY A 232 17.90 1.40 -21.81
C GLY A 232 18.56 2.34 -20.78
N GLN A 233 17.98 3.52 -20.55
CA GLN A 233 18.53 4.61 -19.73
C GLN A 233 17.59 5.02 -18.58
N THR A 234 16.28 4.99 -18.79
CA THR A 234 15.29 5.48 -17.81
C THR A 234 14.59 4.34 -17.09
N ILE A 235 14.68 4.34 -15.76
CA ILE A 235 13.93 3.44 -14.88
C ILE A 235 12.74 4.20 -14.27
N LEU A 236 11.61 3.54 -14.13
CA LEU A 236 10.40 4.01 -13.44
C LEU A 236 10.16 3.14 -12.18
N THR A 237 9.71 3.76 -11.08
CA THR A 237 9.21 3.07 -9.89
C THR A 237 7.98 3.76 -9.32
N GLY A 238 7.21 3.04 -8.50
CA GLY A 238 6.09 3.58 -7.73
C GLY A 238 6.49 3.87 -6.29
N ALA A 239 5.96 4.94 -5.71
CA ALA A 239 6.06 5.20 -4.27
C ALA A 239 4.79 5.87 -3.75
N GLY A 240 3.95 5.11 -3.04
CA GLY A 240 2.62 5.56 -2.64
C GLY A 240 1.77 5.88 -3.87
N LYS A 241 1.27 7.12 -3.96
CA LYS A 241 0.49 7.63 -5.10
C LYS A 241 1.33 8.29 -6.21
N ARG A 242 2.64 8.05 -6.24
CA ARG A 242 3.56 8.74 -7.15
C ARG A 242 4.32 7.78 -8.03
N LEU A 243 4.65 8.24 -9.23
CA LEU A 243 5.65 7.64 -10.07
C LEU A 243 6.90 8.50 -10.07
N LEU A 244 8.05 7.82 -9.98
CA LEU A 244 9.36 8.43 -10.02
C LEU A 244 10.19 7.81 -11.12
N THR A 245 11.01 8.62 -11.78
CA THR A 245 11.99 8.16 -12.77
C THR A 245 13.41 8.40 -12.31
N LEU A 246 14.31 7.54 -12.77
CA LEU A 246 15.75 7.69 -12.65
C LEU A 246 16.38 7.58 -14.04
N ASP A 247 17.16 8.58 -14.43
CA ASP A 247 18.07 8.52 -15.58
C ASP A 247 19.42 7.98 -15.09
N VAL A 248 19.79 6.77 -15.52
CA VAL A 248 20.98 6.09 -15.01
C VAL A 248 22.29 6.61 -15.59
N ASP A 249 22.24 7.45 -16.63
CA ASP A 249 23.41 8.03 -17.29
C ASP A 249 23.64 9.51 -16.90
N ALA A 250 22.77 10.09 -16.07
CA ALA A 250 22.93 11.46 -15.58
C ALA A 250 24.11 11.57 -14.59
N ASP A 251 24.90 12.65 -14.70
CA ASP A 251 26.08 12.89 -13.85
C ASP A 251 25.75 12.89 -12.34
N ASP A 252 24.57 13.38 -11.98
CA ASP A 252 24.01 13.40 -10.61
C ASP A 252 22.65 12.67 -10.58
N ALA A 253 22.64 11.40 -11.01
CA ALA A 253 21.43 10.59 -11.08
C ALA A 253 20.69 10.51 -9.73
N ASP A 254 19.49 11.07 -9.67
CA ASP A 254 18.58 10.99 -8.54
C ASP A 254 17.14 10.76 -9.01
N TRP A 255 16.30 10.24 -8.11
CA TRP A 255 14.92 9.93 -8.40
C TRP A 255 14.07 11.21 -8.47
N GLU A 256 13.48 11.45 -9.63
CA GLU A 256 12.58 12.57 -9.84
C GLU A 256 11.13 12.12 -9.81
N THR A 257 10.26 12.79 -9.04
CA THR A 257 8.81 12.59 -9.15
C THR A 257 8.30 13.16 -10.46
N VAL A 258 7.74 12.31 -11.31
CA VAL A 258 7.20 12.71 -12.63
C VAL A 258 5.69 12.78 -12.66
N MET A 259 5.01 12.08 -11.74
CA MET A 259 3.55 12.05 -11.66
C MET A 259 3.08 11.78 -10.23
N SER A 260 1.97 12.42 -9.86
CA SER A 260 1.20 12.14 -8.65
C SER A 260 -0.25 11.90 -9.04
N PHE A 261 -0.87 10.87 -8.48
CA PHE A 261 -2.26 10.54 -8.75
C PHE A 261 -3.17 11.15 -7.68
N GLY A 262 -4.14 11.96 -8.12
CA GLY A 262 -5.23 12.45 -7.27
C GLY A 262 -6.42 11.48 -7.18
N LEU A 263 -6.43 10.42 -7.98
CA LEU A 263 -7.48 9.40 -7.93
C LEU A 263 -7.41 8.64 -6.61
N GLU A 264 -8.58 8.44 -5.98
CA GLU A 264 -8.64 7.74 -4.69
C GLU A 264 -8.29 6.27 -4.83
N GLU A 265 -8.60 5.67 -5.98
CA GLU A 265 -8.47 4.25 -6.28
C GLU A 265 -7.03 3.83 -6.62
N ILE A 266 -6.11 4.79 -6.78
CA ILE A 266 -4.69 4.52 -7.03
C ILE A 266 -3.91 4.82 -5.74
N ASN A 267 -3.51 3.75 -5.03
CA ASN A 267 -2.66 3.80 -3.84
C ASN A 267 -1.53 2.80 -3.97
N ASN A 268 -0.40 3.09 -3.31
CA ASN A 268 0.74 2.17 -3.16
C ASN A 268 1.11 1.42 -4.46
N ILE A 269 1.45 2.20 -5.48
CA ILE A 269 1.74 1.69 -6.82
C ILE A 269 2.89 0.67 -6.78
N SER A 270 2.67 -0.50 -7.36
CA SER A 270 3.65 -1.59 -7.43
C SER A 270 3.51 -2.38 -8.74
N ARG A 271 4.38 -3.40 -8.95
CA ARG A 271 4.43 -4.27 -10.14
C ARG A 271 4.13 -3.56 -11.46
N ILE A 272 5.11 -2.82 -11.96
CA ILE A 272 4.95 -2.00 -13.15
C ILE A 272 5.44 -2.77 -14.38
N ALA A 273 4.65 -2.75 -15.45
CA ALA A 273 4.97 -3.33 -16.75
C ALA A 273 4.73 -2.34 -17.88
N ILE A 274 5.54 -2.42 -18.92
CA ILE A 274 5.44 -1.59 -20.13
C ILE A 274 5.19 -2.50 -21.33
N SER A 275 4.37 -2.07 -22.28
CA SER A 275 4.14 -2.80 -23.53
C SER A 275 5.41 -2.84 -24.38
N PRO A 276 5.59 -3.86 -25.25
CA PRO A 276 6.79 -3.98 -26.09
C PRO A 276 7.09 -2.75 -26.95
N ASN A 277 6.06 -2.07 -27.46
CA ASN A 277 6.20 -0.82 -28.21
C ASN A 277 6.39 0.46 -27.35
N GLY A 278 6.37 0.35 -26.02
CA GLY A 278 6.51 1.47 -25.11
C GLY A 278 5.33 2.45 -25.08
N LYS A 279 4.14 2.04 -25.55
CA LYS A 279 2.95 2.89 -25.66
C LYS A 279 1.87 2.61 -24.62
N ARG A 280 2.02 1.59 -23.81
CA ARG A 280 1.13 1.31 -22.68
C ARG A 280 1.91 0.99 -21.44
N LEU A 281 1.34 1.35 -20.30
CA LEU A 281 1.90 1.05 -19.00
C LEU A 281 0.81 0.44 -18.12
N ALA A 282 1.12 -0.70 -17.51
CA ALA A 282 0.27 -1.33 -16.52
C ALA A 282 0.96 -1.30 -15.15
N PHE A 283 0.20 -1.04 -14.09
CA PHE A 283 0.69 -1.22 -12.73
C PHE A 283 -0.40 -1.74 -11.81
N VAL A 284 0.03 -2.25 -10.67
CA VAL A 284 -0.85 -2.66 -9.58
C VAL A 284 -1.02 -1.50 -8.62
N ALA A 285 -2.26 -1.26 -8.19
CA ALA A 285 -2.57 -0.36 -7.09
C ALA A 285 -3.35 -1.10 -6.00
N GLU A 286 -3.12 -0.68 -4.76
CA GLU A 286 -3.90 -1.13 -3.62
C GLU A 286 -5.21 -0.34 -3.53
N ASP A 287 -6.24 -1.00 -2.98
CA ASP A 287 -7.50 -0.34 -2.69
C ASP A 287 -7.31 0.87 -1.76
N SER A 288 -8.15 1.88 -1.96
CA SER A 288 -8.16 3.06 -1.08
C SER A 288 -8.41 2.63 0.36
N PRO A 289 -7.63 3.14 1.32
CA PRO A 289 -7.94 2.99 2.74
C PRO A 289 -9.40 3.36 3.05
N ALA A 290 -9.97 4.37 2.37
CA ALA A 290 -11.38 4.75 2.52
C ALA A 290 -12.37 3.67 2.06
N LYS A 291 -12.05 2.90 1.01
CA LYS A 291 -12.88 1.79 0.53
C LYS A 291 -12.93 0.66 1.57
N ILE A 292 -11.82 0.39 2.24
CA ILE A 292 -11.74 -0.60 3.32
C ILE A 292 -12.59 -0.17 4.52
N ILE A 293 -12.52 1.11 4.92
CA ILE A 293 -13.37 1.63 6.01
C ILE A 293 -14.85 1.60 5.60
N GLN A 294 -15.18 1.96 4.36
CA GLN A 294 -16.55 1.87 3.86
C GLN A 294 -17.12 0.44 3.92
N LYS A 295 -16.34 -0.55 3.47
CA LYS A 295 -16.71 -1.98 3.56
C LYS A 295 -16.96 -2.40 5.01
N GLN A 296 -16.16 -1.91 5.95
CA GLN A 296 -16.32 -2.17 7.38
C GLN A 296 -17.63 -1.55 7.93
N VAL A 297 -17.96 -0.31 7.60
CA VAL A 297 -19.21 0.36 8.02
C VAL A 297 -20.44 -0.37 7.46
N GLU A 298 -20.41 -0.75 6.18
CA GLU A 298 -21.48 -1.51 5.53
C GLU A 298 -21.68 -2.89 6.16
N ALA A 299 -20.57 -3.57 6.50
CA ALA A 299 -20.62 -4.84 7.20
C ALA A 299 -21.21 -4.72 8.62
N PHE A 300 -20.87 -3.66 9.35
CA PHE A 300 -21.49 -3.37 10.65
C PHE A 300 -23.00 -3.15 10.52
N ASN A 301 -23.40 -2.28 9.58
CA ASN A 301 -24.80 -1.93 9.36
C ASN A 301 -25.66 -3.11 8.89
N SER A 302 -25.08 -4.03 8.12
CA SER A 302 -25.72 -5.28 7.70
C SER A 302 -25.62 -6.41 8.73
N ARG A 303 -24.97 -6.17 9.88
CA ARG A 303 -24.67 -7.16 10.93
C ARG A 303 -23.91 -8.38 10.39
N ASN A 304 -23.11 -8.19 9.33
CA ASN A 304 -22.28 -9.24 8.76
C ASN A 304 -20.94 -9.28 9.49
N LEU A 305 -20.91 -10.01 10.61
CA LEU A 305 -19.75 -10.08 11.50
C LEU A 305 -18.50 -10.67 10.80
N ASP A 306 -18.68 -11.62 9.89
CA ASP A 306 -17.57 -12.23 9.16
C ASP A 306 -16.89 -11.22 8.23
N VAL A 307 -17.67 -10.47 7.45
CA VAL A 307 -17.12 -9.41 6.59
C VAL A 307 -16.52 -8.29 7.44
N PHE A 308 -17.19 -7.89 8.53
CA PHE A 308 -16.70 -6.86 9.43
C PHE A 308 -15.30 -7.22 9.97
N VAL A 309 -15.15 -8.40 10.56
CA VAL A 309 -13.88 -8.85 11.15
C VAL A 309 -12.81 -9.06 10.06
N SER A 310 -13.19 -9.47 8.84
CA SER A 310 -12.24 -9.65 7.73
C SER A 310 -11.54 -8.37 7.27
N CYS A 311 -12.11 -7.19 7.61
CA CYS A 311 -11.51 -5.90 7.28
C CYS A 311 -10.30 -5.57 8.15
N TYR A 312 -10.06 -6.29 9.24
CA TYR A 312 -9.05 -5.97 10.24
C TYR A 312 -7.84 -6.92 10.17
N THR A 313 -6.68 -6.44 10.59
CA THR A 313 -5.51 -7.31 10.80
C THR A 313 -5.74 -8.21 12.01
N GLU A 314 -5.13 -9.41 12.02
CA GLU A 314 -5.26 -10.37 13.14
C GLU A 314 -4.88 -9.76 14.49
N ASN A 315 -3.94 -8.80 14.50
CA ASN A 315 -3.42 -8.12 15.69
C ASN A 315 -3.98 -6.69 15.87
N VAL A 316 -5.11 -6.36 15.25
CA VAL A 316 -5.72 -5.02 15.29
C VAL A 316 -5.74 -4.44 16.70
N GLU A 317 -5.30 -3.19 16.84
CA GLU A 317 -5.34 -2.48 18.11
C GLU A 317 -6.56 -1.56 18.19
N VAL A 318 -7.41 -1.76 19.20
CA VAL A 318 -8.57 -0.91 19.45
C VAL A 318 -8.34 -0.08 20.69
N ARG A 319 -8.45 1.24 20.55
CA ARG A 319 -8.05 2.22 21.56
C ARG A 319 -9.13 3.27 21.75
N ARG A 320 -9.12 3.91 22.91
CA ARG A 320 -9.76 5.19 23.17
C ARG A 320 -8.69 6.28 23.14
N PHE A 321 -8.98 7.37 22.44
CA PHE A 321 -8.05 8.48 22.26
C PHE A 321 -7.60 9.05 23.63
N PRO A 322 -6.31 9.39 23.80
CA PRO A 322 -5.26 9.37 22.78
C PRO A 322 -4.65 7.98 22.53
N ASN A 323 -4.58 7.10 23.53
CA ASN A 323 -3.90 5.81 23.39
C ASN A 323 -4.32 4.73 24.41
N GLU A 324 -5.45 4.91 25.10
CA GLU A 324 -5.97 3.97 26.09
C GLU A 324 -6.38 2.67 25.39
N LYS A 325 -5.68 1.56 25.63
CA LYS A 325 -6.00 0.27 25.00
C LYS A 325 -7.35 -0.24 25.51
N MET A 326 -8.29 -0.48 24.60
CA MET A 326 -9.57 -1.13 24.90
C MET A 326 -9.42 -2.65 24.77
N TYR A 327 -8.97 -3.13 23.61
CA TYR A 327 -8.66 -4.54 23.35
C TYR A 327 -7.74 -4.69 22.14
N GLN A 328 -7.32 -5.92 21.84
CA GLN A 328 -6.51 -6.23 20.67
C GLN A 328 -6.92 -7.56 20.06
N GLY A 329 -6.81 -7.64 18.73
CA GLY A 329 -6.97 -8.85 17.94
C GLY A 329 -8.41 -9.14 17.52
N THR A 330 -8.54 -9.87 16.41
CA THR A 330 -9.82 -10.18 15.76
C THR A 330 -10.71 -11.10 16.59
N ASP A 331 -10.15 -11.95 17.44
CA ASP A 331 -10.92 -12.83 18.33
C ASP A 331 -11.72 -12.00 19.35
N ASN A 332 -11.03 -11.10 20.07
CA ASN A 332 -11.69 -10.17 21.01
C ASN A 332 -12.69 -9.25 20.29
N MET A 333 -12.37 -8.83 19.06
CA MET A 333 -13.29 -8.04 18.24
C MET A 333 -14.57 -8.82 17.95
N ARG A 334 -14.45 -10.05 17.46
CA ARG A 334 -15.59 -10.92 17.15
C ARG A 334 -16.47 -11.11 18.39
N ASP A 335 -15.89 -11.49 19.52
CA ASP A 335 -16.62 -11.70 20.77
C ASP A 335 -17.33 -10.43 21.26
N ASN A 336 -16.74 -9.25 21.07
CA ASN A 336 -17.34 -7.99 21.48
C ASN A 336 -18.53 -7.60 20.60
N TYR A 337 -18.38 -7.69 19.27
CA TYR A 337 -19.43 -7.31 18.33
C TYR A 337 -20.55 -8.35 18.24
N GLU A 338 -20.24 -9.64 18.40
CA GLU A 338 -21.26 -10.69 18.54
C GLU A 338 -22.15 -10.43 19.75
N ARG A 339 -21.56 -10.24 20.94
CA ARG A 339 -22.29 -9.86 22.15
C ARG A 339 -23.07 -8.56 21.97
N PHE A 340 -22.50 -7.56 21.31
CA PHE A 340 -23.22 -6.32 21.01
C PHE A 340 -24.48 -6.61 20.18
N PHE A 341 -24.36 -7.32 19.05
CA PHE A 341 -25.48 -7.62 18.16
C PHE A 341 -26.56 -8.51 18.79
N GLU A 342 -26.19 -9.42 19.70
CA GLU A 342 -27.14 -10.22 20.49
C GLU A 342 -27.97 -9.36 21.46
N ASN A 343 -27.37 -8.29 21.99
CA ASN A 343 -27.97 -7.44 23.01
C ASN A 343 -28.71 -6.20 22.46
N VAL A 344 -28.59 -5.90 21.16
CA VAL A 344 -29.23 -4.75 20.52
C VAL A 344 -30.19 -5.16 19.40
N LYS A 345 -31.41 -4.62 19.43
CA LYS A 345 -32.44 -4.93 18.43
C LYS A 345 -32.15 -4.27 17.08
N GLN A 346 -31.71 -3.03 17.11
CA GLN A 346 -31.35 -2.26 15.92
C GLN A 346 -30.11 -1.42 16.19
N SER A 347 -29.20 -1.40 15.23
CA SER A 347 -27.94 -0.65 15.29
C SER A 347 -27.59 -0.15 13.89
N SER A 348 -27.15 1.11 13.77
CA SER A 348 -26.56 1.64 12.54
C SER A 348 -25.52 2.71 12.83
N VAL A 349 -24.59 2.88 11.90
CA VAL A 349 -23.57 3.94 11.84
C VAL A 349 -23.78 4.69 10.52
N GLU A 350 -23.85 6.01 10.63
CA GLU A 350 -23.80 6.95 9.52
C GLU A 350 -22.48 7.72 9.59
N VAL A 351 -21.68 7.67 8.54
CA VAL A 351 -20.48 8.50 8.40
C VAL A 351 -20.93 9.87 7.88
N VAL A 352 -20.88 10.87 8.75
CA VAL A 352 -21.28 12.25 8.47
C VAL A 352 -20.17 12.96 7.69
N ASN A 353 -18.93 12.67 8.03
CA ASN A 353 -17.76 13.30 7.45
C ASN A 353 -16.59 12.32 7.43
N ARG A 354 -15.74 12.39 6.39
CA ARG A 354 -14.56 11.54 6.24
C ARG A 354 -13.35 12.38 5.85
N ILE A 355 -12.26 12.25 6.60
CA ILE A 355 -10.94 12.80 6.28
C ILE A 355 -10.02 11.65 5.89
N VAL A 356 -9.27 11.81 4.81
CA VAL A 356 -8.27 10.83 4.31
C VAL A 356 -6.91 11.50 4.25
N LEU A 357 -5.92 10.94 4.94
CA LEU A 357 -4.52 11.37 4.88
C LEU A 357 -3.62 10.13 4.79
N GLY A 358 -3.11 9.84 3.59
CA GLY A 358 -2.31 8.65 3.35
C GLY A 358 -3.08 7.37 3.71
N ASN A 359 -2.59 6.63 4.70
CA ASN A 359 -3.23 5.42 5.23
C ASN A 359 -4.06 5.63 6.51
N MET A 360 -4.24 6.89 6.90
CA MET A 360 -5.07 7.30 8.03
C MET A 360 -6.43 7.77 7.53
N ILE A 361 -7.50 7.31 8.16
CA ILE A 361 -8.88 7.71 7.88
C ILE A 361 -9.51 8.18 9.18
N ILE A 362 -10.25 9.27 9.13
CA ILE A 362 -11.02 9.77 10.27
C ILE A 362 -12.47 9.90 9.84
N ASP A 363 -13.34 9.12 10.46
CA ASP A 363 -14.78 9.19 10.23
C ASP A 363 -15.45 9.87 11.42
N GLU A 364 -16.23 10.92 11.15
CA GLU A 364 -17.22 11.43 12.08
C GLU A 364 -18.49 10.60 11.94
N GLU A 365 -18.88 9.94 13.03
CA GLU A 365 -19.93 8.93 13.02
C GLU A 365 -21.12 9.36 13.89
N ARG A 366 -22.31 9.27 13.32
CA ARG A 366 -23.57 9.23 14.06
C ARG A 366 -24.02 7.79 14.20
N THR A 367 -24.22 7.35 15.44
CA THR A 367 -24.65 5.99 15.72
C THR A 367 -26.09 5.99 16.21
N MET A 368 -26.85 4.96 15.86
CA MET A 368 -28.21 4.76 16.34
C MET A 368 -28.30 3.35 16.92
N VAL A 369 -28.54 3.23 18.22
CA VAL A 369 -28.64 1.93 18.90
C VAL A 369 -29.92 1.90 19.73
N ASP A 370 -30.85 1.03 19.35
CA ASP A 370 -32.17 0.88 20.01
C ASP A 370 -32.89 2.22 20.25
N GLY A 371 -32.81 3.13 19.27
CA GLY A 371 -33.43 4.45 19.30
C GLY A 371 -32.63 5.52 20.07
N ARG A 372 -31.41 5.21 20.51
CA ARG A 372 -30.49 6.18 21.13
C ARG A 372 -29.46 6.62 20.12
N GLU A 373 -29.34 7.93 19.95
CA GLU A 373 -28.30 8.55 19.13
C GLU A 373 -26.98 8.62 19.90
N GLY A 374 -25.89 8.34 19.20
CA GLY A 374 -24.52 8.58 19.64
C GLY A 374 -23.77 9.41 18.59
N HIS A 375 -22.71 10.07 19.03
CA HIS A 375 -21.80 10.84 18.18
C HIS A 375 -20.38 10.53 18.64
N GLN A 376 -19.54 10.13 17.69
CA GLN A 376 -18.15 9.78 17.95
C GLN A 376 -17.31 10.07 16.70
N VAL A 377 -16.00 10.07 16.87
CA VAL A 377 -15.05 10.04 15.75
C VAL A 377 -14.20 8.78 15.85
N ALA A 378 -13.99 8.10 14.74
CA ALA A 378 -13.13 6.93 14.65
C ALA A 378 -11.92 7.22 13.77
N ILE A 379 -10.71 7.05 14.33
CA ILE A 379 -9.43 7.19 13.63
C ILE A 379 -8.90 5.81 13.28
N TYR A 380 -8.77 5.52 12.00
CA TYR A 380 -8.29 4.26 11.47
C TYR A 380 -6.88 4.40 10.91
N LYS A 381 -6.07 3.36 11.08
CA LYS A 381 -4.82 3.16 10.31
C LYS A 381 -4.97 1.89 9.49
N VAL A 382 -4.79 2.01 8.18
CA VAL A 382 -4.78 0.87 7.26
C VAL A 382 -3.34 0.46 6.97
N GLU A 383 -3.06 -0.83 7.06
CA GLU A 383 -1.79 -1.42 6.68
C GLU A 383 -2.06 -2.69 5.89
N SER A 384 -1.40 -2.83 4.74
CA SER A 384 -1.53 -4.01 3.87
C SER A 384 -2.99 -4.34 3.50
N GLY A 385 -3.79 -3.32 3.18
CA GLY A 385 -5.20 -3.47 2.79
C GLY A 385 -6.15 -3.87 3.92
N ARG A 386 -5.72 -3.80 5.19
CA ARG A 386 -6.54 -4.10 6.36
C ARG A 386 -6.39 -3.05 7.45
N ILE A 387 -7.40 -2.91 8.29
CA ILE A 387 -7.39 -1.97 9.42
C ILE A 387 -6.49 -2.54 10.53
N ALA A 388 -5.36 -1.89 10.75
CA ALA A 388 -4.37 -2.24 11.77
C ALA A 388 -4.66 -1.61 13.13
N SER A 389 -5.30 -0.43 13.15
CA SER A 389 -5.77 0.18 14.40
C SER A 389 -7.05 0.96 14.20
N MET A 390 -7.87 1.02 15.27
CA MET A 390 -9.08 1.83 15.37
C MET A 390 -9.09 2.55 16.72
N THR A 391 -9.08 3.88 16.69
CA THR A 391 -9.05 4.72 17.90
C THR A 391 -10.30 5.59 17.96
N PHE A 392 -11.12 5.40 18.99
CA PHE A 392 -12.33 6.20 19.20
C PHE A 392 -12.03 7.50 19.95
N VAL A 393 -12.57 8.59 19.44
CA VAL A 393 -12.65 9.90 20.10
C VAL A 393 -14.12 10.15 20.45
N PHE A 394 -14.38 10.36 21.73
CA PHE A 394 -15.73 10.57 22.26
C PHE A 394 -15.91 12.01 22.74
N PRO A 395 -17.15 12.53 22.80
CA PRO A 395 -17.47 13.88 23.28
C PRO A 395 -17.47 13.96 24.81
N ASP A 396 -16.51 13.31 25.48
CA ASP A 396 -16.50 13.16 26.95
C ASP A 396 -15.97 14.40 27.71
N GLY A 397 -15.67 15.47 26.98
CA GLY A 397 -15.23 16.76 27.52
C GLY A 397 -16.40 17.69 27.87
N PRO A 398 -16.14 18.76 28.64
CA PRO A 398 -17.15 19.81 28.84
C PRO A 398 -17.55 20.40 27.49
N LEU A 399 -18.80 20.85 27.38
CA LEU A 399 -19.20 21.72 26.26
C LEU A 399 -18.40 23.02 26.38
N THR A 400 -17.67 23.36 25.33
CA THR A 400 -16.81 24.53 25.24
C THR A 400 -16.99 25.22 23.89
N ASP A 401 -16.51 26.45 23.78
CA ASP A 401 -16.39 27.17 22.50
C ASP A 401 -15.13 26.73 21.72
N ALA A 402 -14.81 25.42 21.76
CA ALA A 402 -13.55 24.88 21.23
C ALA A 402 -13.30 25.27 19.76
N GLU A 403 -14.34 25.22 18.93
CA GLU A 403 -14.27 25.63 17.54
C GLU A 403 -13.85 27.10 17.38
N THR A 404 -14.37 27.99 18.24
CA THR A 404 -14.03 29.42 18.18
C THR A 404 -12.57 29.65 18.57
N ILE A 405 -12.11 29.01 19.64
CA ILE A 405 -10.72 29.13 20.11
C ILE A 405 -9.72 28.60 19.06
N VAL A 406 -10.05 27.48 18.42
CA VAL A 406 -9.21 26.92 17.34
C VAL A 406 -9.28 27.78 16.07
N GLN A 407 -10.40 28.45 15.81
CA GLN A 407 -10.47 29.44 14.73
C GLN A 407 -9.59 30.67 15.01
N GLU A 408 -9.62 31.20 16.23
CA GLU A 408 -8.76 32.31 16.65
C GLU A 408 -7.28 31.94 16.53
N GLN A 409 -6.93 30.70 16.89
CA GLN A 409 -5.59 30.16 16.74
C GLN A 409 -5.15 30.12 15.27
N LEU A 410 -6.01 29.65 14.37
CA LEU A 410 -5.75 29.60 12.93
C LEU A 410 -5.58 31.00 12.33
N ASP A 411 -6.44 31.94 12.72
CA ASP A 411 -6.39 33.32 12.24
C ASP A 411 -5.08 33.99 12.69
N ALA A 412 -4.67 33.80 13.94
CA ALA A 412 -3.39 34.27 14.45
C ALA A 412 -2.20 33.60 13.73
N TYR A 413 -2.28 32.30 13.47
CA TYR A 413 -1.27 31.57 12.70
C TYR A 413 -1.10 32.13 11.29
N ASN A 414 -2.21 32.35 10.57
CA ASN A 414 -2.21 32.89 9.22
C ASN A 414 -1.76 34.35 9.15
N ASN A 415 -2.01 35.12 10.21
CA ASN A 415 -1.47 36.48 10.37
C ASN A 415 -0.02 36.49 10.83
N ARG A 416 0.55 35.32 11.18
CA ARG A 416 1.88 35.17 11.80
C ARG A 416 2.03 36.03 13.07
N ASP A 417 0.94 36.19 13.81
CA ASP A 417 0.89 36.95 15.05
C ASP A 417 1.20 36.00 16.22
N ILE A 418 2.46 36.01 16.68
CA ILE A 418 2.91 35.07 17.71
C ILE A 418 2.28 35.35 19.08
N ASP A 419 1.93 36.59 19.37
CA ASP A 419 1.34 36.97 20.66
C ASP A 419 -0.13 36.50 20.70
N ALA A 420 -0.92 36.83 19.67
CA ALA A 420 -2.29 36.35 19.55
C ALA A 420 -2.36 34.82 19.45
N PHE A 421 -1.40 34.20 18.75
CA PHE A 421 -1.31 32.74 18.65
C PHE A 421 -1.08 32.12 20.03
N ALA A 422 -0.13 32.64 20.81
CA ALA A 422 0.20 32.13 22.13
C ALA A 422 -0.92 32.32 23.16
N GLU A 423 -1.75 33.35 23.02
CA GLU A 423 -2.92 33.59 23.86
C GLU A 423 -3.98 32.50 23.76
N THR A 424 -4.09 31.82 22.61
CA THR A 424 -5.05 30.71 22.45
C THR A 424 -4.63 29.41 23.16
N TYR A 425 -3.39 29.32 23.64
CA TYR A 425 -2.84 28.13 24.28
C TYR A 425 -2.73 28.30 25.79
N SER A 426 -2.85 27.20 26.52
CA SER A 426 -2.58 27.18 27.96
C SER A 426 -1.09 27.31 28.26
N GLU A 427 -0.73 27.77 29.46
CA GLU A 427 0.67 27.79 29.93
C GLU A 427 1.35 26.41 29.84
N GLY A 428 0.58 25.35 30.07
CA GLY A 428 1.04 23.97 30.12
C GLY A 428 0.96 23.20 28.81
N ILE A 429 0.63 23.84 27.68
CA ILE A 429 0.37 23.22 26.36
C ILE A 429 1.31 22.06 26.03
N GLU A 430 0.76 20.93 25.60
CA GLU A 430 1.50 19.75 25.16
C GLU A 430 1.24 19.46 23.67
N LEU A 431 2.30 19.29 22.89
CA LEU A 431 2.23 18.92 21.48
C LEU A 431 2.65 17.46 21.32
N TYR A 432 1.82 16.66 20.66
CA TYR A 432 2.00 15.23 20.47
C TYR A 432 2.06 14.85 18.99
N SER A 433 2.77 13.77 18.66
CA SER A 433 2.54 12.99 17.45
C SER A 433 1.64 11.81 17.80
N PHE A 434 0.60 11.59 17.01
CA PHE A 434 -0.31 10.47 17.19
C PHE A 434 0.46 9.13 17.17
N PRO A 435 0.14 8.16 18.06
CA PRO A 435 -0.97 8.20 19.01
C PRO A 435 -0.71 9.00 20.29
N ASN A 436 0.52 9.06 20.82
CA ASN A 436 0.81 9.73 22.10
C ASN A 436 2.30 10.03 22.34
N SER A 437 3.07 10.34 21.29
CA SER A 437 4.49 10.70 21.44
C SER A 437 4.62 12.20 21.73
N LEU A 438 5.08 12.59 22.93
CA LEU A 438 5.24 14.00 23.30
C LEU A 438 6.41 14.63 22.53
N ASN A 439 6.13 15.70 21.78
CA ASN A 439 7.10 16.45 21.00
C ASN A 439 7.59 17.71 21.73
N SER A 440 6.67 18.47 22.33
CA SER A 440 6.98 19.74 23.00
C SER A 440 6.00 19.99 24.15
N LYS A 441 6.44 20.77 25.14
CA LYS A 441 5.62 21.15 26.30
C LYS A 441 5.95 22.56 26.80
N GLY A 442 4.91 23.34 27.07
CA GLY A 442 4.93 24.67 27.67
C GLY A 442 4.87 25.80 26.65
N LYS A 443 4.10 26.86 26.98
CA LYS A 443 3.84 28.01 26.10
C LYS A 443 5.12 28.71 25.66
N SER A 444 6.12 28.85 26.53
CA SER A 444 7.41 29.47 26.17
C SER A 444 8.14 28.73 25.04
N LYS A 445 8.09 27.39 25.01
CA LYS A 445 8.70 26.61 23.92
C LYS A 445 7.89 26.75 22.63
N LEU A 446 6.56 26.77 22.75
CA LEU A 446 5.67 27.01 21.62
C LEU A 446 5.96 28.37 20.97
N ILE A 447 6.05 29.45 21.76
CA ILE A 447 6.42 30.79 21.28
C ILE A 447 7.77 30.77 20.57
N GLN A 448 8.78 30.14 21.17
CA GLN A 448 10.11 30.05 20.57
C GLN A 448 10.09 29.32 19.21
N GLN A 449 9.37 28.21 19.13
CA GLN A 449 9.30 27.37 17.93
C GLN A 449 8.52 28.06 16.81
N TYR A 450 7.29 28.50 17.09
CA TYR A 450 6.42 29.12 16.10
C TYR A 450 6.86 30.54 15.73
N GLY A 451 7.42 31.32 16.66
CA GLY A 451 7.96 32.65 16.36
C GLY A 451 9.09 32.58 15.33
N ALA A 452 10.06 31.69 15.54
CA ALA A 452 11.13 31.49 14.56
C ALA A 452 10.61 30.95 13.21
N PHE A 453 9.56 30.13 13.23
CA PHE A 453 8.94 29.59 12.02
C PHE A 453 8.18 30.67 11.23
N PHE A 454 7.43 31.54 11.91
CA PHE A 454 6.73 32.69 11.34
C PHE A 454 7.69 33.69 10.71
N ASP A 455 8.79 34.00 11.38
CA ASP A 455 9.82 34.92 10.87
C ASP A 455 10.52 34.40 9.60
N SER A 456 10.69 33.08 9.50
CA SER A 456 11.44 32.43 8.42
C SER A 456 10.58 31.95 7.24
N THR A 457 9.25 32.07 7.31
CA THR A 457 8.33 31.53 6.28
C THR A 457 7.34 32.61 5.80
N PRO A 458 7.75 33.50 4.88
CA PRO A 458 6.91 34.64 4.46
C PRO A 458 5.61 34.25 3.73
N ASP A 459 5.58 33.08 3.10
CA ASP A 459 4.43 32.53 2.39
C ASP A 459 3.57 31.61 3.26
N LEU A 460 3.83 31.58 4.58
CA LEU A 460 3.10 30.71 5.50
C LEU A 460 1.60 30.98 5.44
N HIS A 461 0.84 29.94 5.11
CA HIS A 461 -0.62 29.99 5.09
C HIS A 461 -1.20 28.59 5.30
N CYS A 462 -2.02 28.42 6.33
CA CYS A 462 -2.82 27.23 6.58
C CYS A 462 -4.25 27.43 6.06
N LYS A 463 -4.70 26.50 5.22
CA LYS A 463 -6.09 26.38 4.79
C LYS A 463 -6.69 25.09 5.35
N ILE A 464 -7.78 25.23 6.09
CA ILE A 464 -8.58 24.09 6.57
C ILE A 464 -9.37 23.52 5.40
N GLN A 465 -9.13 22.25 5.08
CA GLN A 465 -9.90 21.50 4.08
C GLN A 465 -11.16 20.92 4.69
N ASN A 466 -11.08 20.50 5.95
CA ASN A 466 -12.16 19.88 6.68
C ASN A 466 -12.00 20.11 8.19
N ARG A 467 -13.13 20.23 8.91
CA ARG A 467 -13.17 20.41 10.36
C ARG A 467 -14.25 19.51 10.96
N ILE A 468 -13.89 18.79 12.02
CA ILE A 468 -14.82 18.01 12.85
C ILE A 468 -14.77 18.54 14.28
N VAL A 469 -15.93 18.76 14.89
CA VAL A 469 -16.05 19.21 16.29
C VAL A 469 -16.71 18.12 17.12
N ILE A 470 -16.01 17.64 18.16
CA ILE A 470 -16.45 16.53 19.02
C ILE A 470 -16.19 16.87 20.50
N GLY A 471 -17.23 17.37 21.19
CA GLY A 471 -17.12 17.83 22.58
C GLY A 471 -16.14 19.00 22.71
N ASN A 472 -15.10 18.83 23.53
CA ASN A 472 -14.05 19.84 23.72
C ASN A 472 -12.89 19.73 22.71
N LYS A 473 -13.06 18.97 21.62
CA LYS A 473 -12.01 18.70 20.64
C LYS A 473 -12.41 19.17 19.25
N VAL A 474 -11.40 19.65 18.53
CA VAL A 474 -11.52 20.04 17.11
C VAL A 474 -10.48 19.26 16.33
N ILE A 475 -10.88 18.69 15.20
CA ILE A 475 -10.01 17.95 14.30
C ILE A 475 -10.00 18.68 12.97
N ASP A 476 -8.85 19.25 12.62
CA ASP A 476 -8.66 20.00 11.39
C ASP A 476 -7.80 19.21 10.40
N GLN A 477 -8.28 19.06 9.17
CA GLN A 477 -7.46 18.67 8.03
C GLN A 477 -6.83 19.93 7.45
N GLU A 478 -5.53 20.08 7.64
CA GLU A 478 -4.76 21.27 7.32
C GLU A 478 -4.00 21.09 6.00
N SER A 479 -4.01 22.11 5.16
CA SER A 479 -3.13 22.27 4.00
C SER A 479 -2.29 23.52 4.21
N VAL A 480 -1.01 23.34 4.51
CA VAL A 480 -0.10 24.41 4.91
C VAL A 480 0.89 24.69 3.80
N THR A 481 0.90 25.94 3.32
CA THR A 481 1.91 26.44 2.39
C THR A 481 3.15 26.88 3.17
N VAL A 482 4.32 26.32 2.82
CA VAL A 482 5.61 26.59 3.46
C VAL A 482 6.69 26.61 2.39
N ASN A 483 7.31 27.77 2.15
CA ASN A 483 8.42 27.95 1.22
C ASN A 483 8.18 27.33 -0.17
N GLY A 484 7.01 27.59 -0.74
CA GLY A 484 6.57 27.11 -2.05
C GLY A 484 6.12 25.64 -2.08
N ARG A 485 6.07 24.96 -0.93
CA ARG A 485 5.57 23.58 -0.79
C ARG A 485 4.24 23.57 -0.06
N ILE A 486 3.40 22.59 -0.38
CA ILE A 486 2.17 22.32 0.38
C ILE A 486 2.42 21.07 1.22
N ILE A 487 2.11 21.17 2.51
CA ILE A 487 2.15 20.08 3.47
C ILE A 487 0.73 19.81 3.93
N GLU A 488 0.30 18.55 3.91
CA GLU A 488 -0.98 18.14 4.47
C GLU A 488 -0.75 17.51 5.84
N ALA A 489 -1.62 17.83 6.80
CA ALA A 489 -1.59 17.28 8.16
C ALA A 489 -2.99 17.23 8.73
N ILE A 490 -3.17 16.48 9.82
CA ILE A 490 -4.35 16.58 10.66
C ILE A 490 -3.92 17.00 12.07
N ALA A 491 -4.57 18.01 12.62
CA ALA A 491 -4.35 18.48 13.98
C ALA A 491 -5.60 18.22 14.84
N ILE A 492 -5.42 17.53 15.96
CA ILE A 492 -6.47 17.27 16.96
C ILE A 492 -6.19 18.18 18.16
N TYR A 493 -7.00 19.21 18.32
CA TYR A 493 -6.94 20.17 19.42
C TYR A 493 -7.81 19.70 20.58
N GLU A 494 -7.31 19.78 21.81
CA GLU A 494 -8.10 19.59 23.02
C GLU A 494 -8.13 20.90 23.81
N VAL A 495 -9.33 21.44 24.01
CA VAL A 495 -9.56 22.71 24.70
C VAL A 495 -9.99 22.46 26.14
N GLU A 496 -9.32 23.11 27.08
CA GLU A 496 -9.61 23.05 28.51
C GLU A 496 -9.59 24.47 29.07
N ASN A 497 -10.60 24.84 29.86
CA ASN A 497 -10.70 26.17 30.50
C ASN A 497 -10.58 27.37 29.54
N GLY A 498 -11.03 27.22 28.29
CA GLY A 498 -10.99 28.30 27.29
C GLY A 498 -9.66 28.44 26.53
N GLU A 499 -8.71 27.53 26.75
CA GLU A 499 -7.41 27.53 26.08
C GLU A 499 -7.12 26.15 25.47
N ILE A 500 -6.32 26.09 24.42
CA ILE A 500 -5.81 24.83 23.86
C ILE A 500 -4.78 24.25 24.84
N ALA A 501 -5.08 23.09 25.39
CA ALA A 501 -4.23 22.39 26.35
C ALA A 501 -3.36 21.32 25.69
N LYS A 502 -3.85 20.70 24.61
CA LYS A 502 -3.10 19.68 23.85
C LYS A 502 -3.36 19.82 22.36
N VAL A 503 -2.35 19.52 21.56
CA VAL A 503 -2.49 19.29 20.11
C VAL A 503 -1.83 17.98 19.76
N THR A 504 -2.52 17.11 19.03
CA THR A 504 -1.97 15.86 18.51
C THR A 504 -1.96 15.89 16.98
N PHE A 505 -0.79 15.73 16.37
CA PHE A 505 -0.61 15.75 14.92
C PHE A 505 -0.59 14.34 14.32
N ILE A 506 -1.24 14.19 13.15
CA ILE A 506 -1.14 13.05 12.24
C ILE A 506 -0.57 13.60 10.91
N GLN A 507 0.52 13.01 10.41
CA GLN A 507 1.29 13.50 9.26
C GLN A 507 1.75 12.35 8.38
#